data_AF-A0A2C6BLQ2-F1
#
_entry.id   AF-A0A2C6BLQ2-F1
#
_cell.length_a   1.000
_cell.length_b   1.000
_cell.length_c   1.000
_cell.angle_alpha   90.00
_cell.angle_beta   90.00
_cell.angle_gamma   90.00
#
_symmetry.space_group_name_H-M   'P 1'
#
loop_
_entity.id
_entity.type
_entity.pdbx_description
1 polymer ?
#
loop_
_entity_poly.entity_id
_entity_poly.type
_entity_poly.pdbx_seq_one_letter_code
_entity_poly.pdbx_strand_id
1 'polypeptide(L)'
;MKTNAEILDDLKKELENNKNEVKEVELNKDIPKNEIKNNNFKKKKKKNRFKNTNNETKDKKETDDVLRIKKEVEENFYLSTDFLSFKEDFLKNEKKRDFLTNALTIYRSKGFTDIDNDKYLELKMKNPSLVAFVMEASFDEIQTGITGHVYFIKPLYQDEYREFKANYGDEQQFPNEFLDFTLKKCVLYPEITDEEIKRLPAGRAIAMCHTIKVMSDLTKKFQIIEV
;
A
#
# COMPACT_ATOMS: atom_id res chain seq x y z
N MET A 1 -26.03 -36.22 -0.35
CA MET A 1 -25.82 -34.81 0.02
C MET A 1 -25.75 -34.76 1.52
N LYS A 2 -24.67 -34.21 2.09
CA LYS A 2 -24.56 -34.07 3.54
C LYS A 2 -25.52 -32.98 4.00
N THR A 3 -26.20 -33.21 5.12
CA THR A 3 -27.07 -32.21 5.73
C THR A 3 -26.25 -31.15 6.46
N ASN A 4 -26.81 -29.95 6.66
CA ASN A 4 -26.10 -28.85 7.33
C ASN A 4 -25.60 -29.21 8.74
N ALA A 5 -26.24 -30.17 9.41
CA ALA A 5 -25.80 -30.68 10.71
C ALA A 5 -24.54 -31.55 10.59
N GLU A 6 -24.44 -32.39 9.57
CA GLU A 6 -23.26 -33.23 9.30
C GLU A 6 -22.04 -32.36 8.90
N ILE A 7 -22.28 -31.27 8.17
CA ILE A 7 -21.22 -30.31 7.79
C ILE A 7 -20.68 -29.59 9.04
N LEU A 8 -21.55 -29.23 9.98
CA LEU A 8 -21.14 -28.56 11.22
C LEU A 8 -20.35 -29.49 12.15
N ASP A 9 -20.70 -30.78 12.16
CA ASP A 9 -20.01 -31.78 12.99
C ASP A 9 -18.63 -32.15 12.40
N ASP A 10 -18.51 -32.20 11.07
CA ASP A 10 -17.23 -32.37 10.37
C ASP A 10 -16.28 -31.19 10.64
N LEU A 11 -16.79 -29.95 10.58
CA LEU A 11 -16.01 -28.74 10.87
C LEU A 11 -15.53 -28.67 12.33
N LYS A 12 -16.32 -29.18 13.28
CA LYS A 12 -15.91 -29.25 14.69
C LYS A 12 -14.78 -30.26 14.91
N LYS A 13 -14.83 -31.42 14.25
CA LYS A 13 -13.76 -32.43 14.30
C LYS A 13 -12.46 -31.93 13.69
N GLU A 14 -12.52 -31.21 12.56
CA GLU A 14 -11.32 -30.59 11.97
C GLU A 14 -10.70 -29.54 12.90
N LEU A 15 -11.52 -28.78 13.62
CA LEU A 15 -11.03 -27.75 14.55
C LEU A 15 -10.40 -28.33 15.83
N GLU A 16 -10.86 -29.49 16.31
CA GLU A 16 -10.24 -30.23 17.42
C GLU A 16 -8.93 -30.90 17.03
N ASN A 17 -8.84 -31.46 15.81
CA ASN A 17 -7.60 -32.04 15.30
C ASN A 17 -6.49 -30.98 15.15
N ASN A 18 -6.83 -29.79 14.64
CA ASN A 18 -5.87 -28.67 14.52
C ASN A 18 -5.39 -28.13 15.87
N LYS A 19 -6.19 -28.27 16.95
CA LYS A 19 -5.75 -27.87 18.31
C LYS A 19 -4.76 -28.85 18.94
N ASN A 20 -4.77 -30.12 18.53
CA ASN A 20 -3.83 -31.12 19.03
C ASN A 20 -2.48 -31.02 18.32
N GLU A 21 -2.45 -30.68 17.02
CA GLU A 21 -1.18 -30.44 16.29
C GLU A 21 -0.40 -29.23 16.83
N VAL A 22 -1.06 -28.18 17.31
CA VAL A 22 -0.38 -27.00 17.89
C VAL A 22 0.31 -27.33 19.21
N LYS A 23 -0.17 -28.32 19.98
CA LYS A 23 0.46 -28.71 21.25
C LYS A 23 1.73 -29.56 21.10
N GLU A 24 1.90 -30.27 19.99
CA GLU A 24 3.11 -31.07 19.75
C GLU A 24 4.29 -30.22 19.26
N VAL A 25 4.05 -29.04 18.68
CA VAL A 25 5.10 -28.17 18.13
C VAL A 25 5.77 -27.29 19.20
N GLU A 26 5.13 -27.06 20.35
CA GLU A 26 5.70 -26.24 21.44
C GLU A 26 6.73 -26.97 22.32
N LEU A 27 6.94 -28.28 22.15
CA LEU A 27 7.83 -29.09 23.01
C LEU A 27 9.27 -29.26 22.50
N ASN A 28 9.62 -28.77 21.31
CA ASN A 28 10.94 -29.02 20.69
C ASN A 28 11.68 -27.75 20.21
N LYS A 29 11.93 -26.78 21.10
CA LYS A 29 12.98 -25.77 20.89
C LYS A 29 13.80 -25.56 22.16
N ASP A 30 14.81 -26.41 22.35
CA ASP A 30 15.93 -26.11 23.23
C ASP A 30 16.72 -24.90 22.68
N ILE A 31 16.73 -23.82 23.45
CA ILE A 31 17.51 -22.60 23.18
C ILE A 31 18.81 -22.69 23.99
N PRO A 32 20.01 -22.65 23.37
CA PRO A 32 21.25 -22.55 24.14
C PRO A 32 21.46 -21.11 24.64
N LYS A 33 21.67 -21.00 25.95
CA LYS A 33 22.08 -19.78 26.66
C LYS A 33 23.46 -19.32 26.15
N ASN A 34 23.57 -18.05 25.77
CA ASN A 34 24.85 -17.36 25.70
C ASN A 34 24.83 -16.14 26.63
N GLU A 35 25.67 -16.22 27.66
CA GLU A 35 26.07 -15.14 28.54
C GLU A 35 26.87 -14.09 27.75
N ILE A 36 26.63 -12.79 27.94
CA ILE A 36 27.67 -11.74 27.94
C ILE A 36 27.19 -10.54 28.78
N LYS A 37 27.77 -10.46 29.98
CA LYS A 37 28.34 -9.32 30.73
C LYS A 37 27.62 -7.95 30.76
N ASN A 38 27.16 -7.64 31.98
CA ASN A 38 26.98 -6.31 32.56
C ASN A 38 28.16 -5.36 32.27
N ASN A 39 27.87 -4.12 31.87
CA ASN A 39 28.69 -2.97 32.21
C ASN A 39 27.80 -1.76 32.51
N ASN A 40 27.99 -1.22 33.71
CA ASN A 40 27.12 -0.24 34.35
C ASN A 40 27.86 1.12 34.44
N PHE A 41 27.11 2.19 34.21
CA PHE A 41 27.37 3.60 34.57
C PHE A 41 28.54 4.40 33.94
N LYS A 42 28.17 5.54 33.32
CA LYS A 42 28.46 6.89 33.87
C LYS A 42 27.70 8.00 33.12
N LYS A 43 26.71 8.60 33.80
CA LYS A 43 26.12 9.92 33.47
C LYS A 43 27.21 11.00 33.56
N LYS A 44 27.34 11.87 32.55
CA LYS A 44 28.07 13.15 32.65
C LYS A 44 27.30 14.33 32.02
N LYS A 45 26.88 15.20 32.94
CA LYS A 45 26.57 16.65 32.96
C LYS A 45 26.37 17.44 31.65
N LYS A 46 25.24 18.18 31.67
CA LYS A 46 24.86 19.34 30.84
C LYS A 46 26.00 20.36 30.64
N LYS A 47 26.14 20.86 29.41
CA LYS A 47 26.78 22.16 29.12
C LYS A 47 25.71 23.14 28.64
N ASN A 48 25.62 24.28 29.32
CA ASN A 48 24.79 25.42 28.95
C ASN A 48 25.20 25.95 27.57
N ARG A 49 24.22 26.20 26.69
CA ARG A 49 24.36 27.08 25.52
C ARG A 49 23.57 28.36 25.76
N PHE A 50 24.12 29.42 25.18
CA PHE A 50 23.88 30.83 25.41
C PHE A 50 22.42 31.30 25.19
N LYS A 51 22.06 32.38 25.90
CA LYS A 51 20.90 33.24 25.63
C LYS A 51 21.12 34.12 24.40
N ASN A 52 20.00 34.62 23.87
CA ASN A 52 19.74 35.60 22.78
C ASN A 52 19.37 34.92 21.46
N THR A 53 18.25 35.24 20.80
CA THR A 53 17.35 36.42 20.87
C THR A 53 16.01 36.01 20.26
N ASN A 54 14.92 36.65 20.71
CA ASN A 54 13.61 36.60 20.06
C ASN A 54 13.73 36.75 18.54
N ASN A 55 13.22 35.78 17.80
CA ASN A 55 12.73 35.95 16.43
C ASN A 55 11.40 35.21 16.36
N GLU A 56 10.34 35.88 16.82
CA GLU A 56 9.00 35.55 16.35
C GLU A 56 8.93 35.88 14.84
N THR A 57 8.15 35.08 14.12
CA THR A 57 7.74 35.26 12.71
C THR A 57 8.78 35.05 11.60
N LYS A 58 9.17 33.79 11.35
CA LYS A 58 9.62 33.35 10.00
C LYS A 58 8.94 32.07 9.46
N ASP A 59 8.30 31.26 10.31
CA ASP A 59 7.77 29.94 9.89
C ASP A 59 6.54 29.96 8.96
N LYS A 60 5.83 31.08 8.83
CA LYS A 60 4.62 31.16 7.97
C LYS A 60 4.88 31.57 6.52
N LYS A 61 6.06 32.12 6.18
CA LYS A 61 6.38 32.50 4.79
C LYS A 61 7.09 31.39 4.03
N GLU A 62 8.02 30.67 4.67
CA GLU A 62 8.71 29.54 4.03
C GLU A 62 7.77 28.38 3.66
N THR A 63 6.72 28.15 4.46
CA THR A 63 5.70 27.13 4.15
C THR A 63 4.81 27.52 2.97
N ASP A 64 4.45 28.81 2.86
CA ASP A 64 3.59 29.32 1.79
C ASP A 64 4.33 29.43 0.46
N ASP A 65 5.61 29.83 0.47
CA ASP A 65 6.45 29.86 -0.74
C ASP A 65 6.77 28.45 -1.26
N VAL A 66 7.03 27.47 -0.39
CA VAL A 66 7.21 26.06 -0.82
C VAL A 66 5.93 25.48 -1.41
N LEU A 67 4.76 25.81 -0.84
CA LEU A 67 3.47 25.41 -1.40
C LEU A 67 3.19 26.07 -2.75
N ARG A 68 3.54 27.34 -2.92
CA ARG A 68 3.43 28.06 -4.20
C ARG A 68 4.36 27.47 -5.25
N ILE A 69 5.62 27.22 -4.92
CA ILE A 69 6.60 26.59 -5.83
C ILE A 69 6.13 25.19 -6.25
N LYS A 70 5.60 24.37 -5.32
CA LYS A 70 5.04 23.05 -5.66
C LYS A 70 3.86 23.15 -6.63
N LYS A 71 2.94 24.09 -6.39
CA LYS A 71 1.80 24.34 -7.28
C LYS A 71 2.24 24.83 -8.65
N GLU A 72 3.18 25.78 -8.72
CA GLU A 72 3.72 26.28 -9.98
C GLU A 72 4.44 25.18 -10.77
N VAL A 73 5.18 24.29 -10.10
CA VAL A 73 5.83 23.14 -10.75
C VAL A 73 4.81 22.11 -11.26
N GLU A 74 3.75 21.84 -10.51
CA GLU A 74 2.64 20.98 -10.94
C GLU A 74 1.87 21.58 -12.12
N GLU A 75 1.52 22.87 -12.06
CA GLU A 75 0.85 23.59 -13.15
C GLU A 75 1.73 23.62 -14.41
N ASN A 76 3.04 23.85 -14.27
CA ASN A 76 3.98 23.77 -15.38
C ASN A 76 4.09 22.35 -15.97
N PHE A 77 3.97 21.31 -15.15
CA PHE A 77 3.96 19.94 -15.63
C PHE A 77 2.73 19.64 -16.48
N TYR A 78 1.53 20.05 -16.04
CA TYR A 78 0.29 19.83 -16.80
C TYR A 78 0.22 20.65 -18.09
N LEU A 79 1.00 21.73 -18.19
CA LEU A 79 1.17 22.53 -19.41
C LEU A 79 2.31 22.05 -20.31
N SER A 80 3.09 21.03 -19.88
CA SER A 80 4.19 20.51 -20.67
C SER A 80 3.70 19.84 -21.96
N THR A 81 4.49 19.96 -23.03
CA THR A 81 4.20 19.33 -24.32
C THR A 81 4.08 17.81 -24.21
N ASP A 82 4.89 17.21 -23.35
CA ASP A 82 4.90 15.76 -23.11
C ASP A 82 3.60 15.29 -22.44
N PHE A 83 3.12 16.02 -21.43
CA PHE A 83 1.85 15.67 -20.76
C PHE A 83 0.65 15.88 -21.69
N LEU A 84 0.61 17.00 -22.42
CA LEU A 84 -0.50 17.30 -23.34
C LEU A 84 -0.57 16.29 -24.49
N SER A 85 0.57 15.93 -25.09
CA SER A 85 0.62 14.90 -26.14
C SER A 85 0.20 13.52 -25.60
N PHE A 86 0.66 13.14 -24.40
CA PHE A 86 0.21 11.91 -23.74
C PHE A 86 -1.31 11.92 -23.51
N LYS A 87 -1.87 13.03 -23.02
CA LYS A 87 -3.32 13.18 -22.76
C LYS A 87 -4.12 13.02 -24.05
N GLU A 88 -3.70 13.66 -25.14
CA GLU A 88 -4.34 13.51 -26.45
C GLU A 88 -4.28 12.06 -26.96
N ASP A 89 -3.11 11.42 -26.89
CA ASP A 89 -2.93 10.03 -27.30
C ASP A 89 -3.74 9.06 -26.43
N PHE A 90 -3.85 9.33 -25.13
CA PHE A 90 -4.64 8.54 -24.21
C PHE A 90 -6.13 8.58 -24.59
N LEU A 91 -6.63 9.76 -24.96
CA LEU A 91 -8.04 9.99 -25.32
C LEU A 91 -8.42 9.45 -26.71
N LYS A 92 -7.46 9.14 -27.59
CA LYS A 92 -7.72 8.47 -28.88
C LYS A 92 -8.31 7.06 -28.69
N ASN A 93 -8.02 6.40 -27.58
CA ASN A 93 -8.56 5.08 -27.29
C ASN A 93 -9.92 5.19 -26.58
N GLU A 94 -10.95 4.61 -27.20
CA GLU A 94 -12.32 4.69 -26.70
C GLU A 94 -12.50 4.16 -25.27
N LYS A 95 -11.89 3.02 -24.93
CA LYS A 95 -12.00 2.43 -23.58
C LYS A 95 -11.33 3.30 -22.52
N LYS A 96 -10.18 3.90 -22.86
CA LYS A 96 -9.45 4.80 -21.97
C LYS A 96 -10.22 6.10 -21.74
N ARG A 97 -10.81 6.65 -22.81
CA ARG A 97 -11.68 7.82 -22.75
C ARG A 97 -12.92 7.53 -21.90
N ASP A 98 -13.61 6.41 -22.14
CA ASP A 98 -14.80 5.99 -21.40
C ASP A 98 -14.52 5.84 -19.90
N PHE A 99 -13.37 5.26 -19.54
CA PHE A 99 -12.94 5.21 -18.14
C PHE A 99 -12.84 6.61 -17.50
N LEU A 100 -12.21 7.57 -18.17
CA LEU A 100 -12.05 8.93 -17.66
C LEU A 100 -13.36 9.72 -17.58
N THR A 101 -14.21 9.61 -18.59
CA THR A 101 -15.43 10.44 -18.67
C THR A 101 -16.59 9.85 -17.89
N ASN A 102 -16.72 8.52 -17.89
CA ASN A 102 -17.87 7.83 -17.31
C ASN A 102 -17.51 7.15 -15.99
N ALA A 103 -16.60 6.16 -16.01
CA ALA A 103 -16.32 5.36 -14.83
C ALA A 103 -15.75 6.20 -13.66
N LEU A 104 -14.73 7.01 -13.91
CA LEU A 104 -14.09 7.84 -12.89
C LEU A 104 -15.03 8.92 -12.36
N THR A 105 -15.88 9.50 -13.22
CA THR A 105 -16.92 10.45 -12.83
C THR A 105 -17.95 9.79 -11.91
N ILE A 106 -18.37 8.56 -12.21
CA ILE A 106 -19.28 7.79 -11.34
C ILE A 106 -18.61 7.53 -9.99
N TYR A 107 -17.36 7.06 -9.96
CA TYR A 107 -16.66 6.81 -8.69
C TYR A 107 -16.51 8.07 -7.83
N ARG A 108 -16.22 9.22 -8.44
CA ARG A 108 -16.22 10.52 -7.75
C ARG A 108 -17.59 10.90 -7.20
N SER A 109 -18.64 10.77 -8.01
CA SER A 109 -20.02 11.09 -7.59
C SER A 109 -20.51 10.22 -6.44
N LYS A 110 -20.02 8.98 -6.35
CA LYS A 110 -20.30 8.04 -5.25
C LYS A 110 -19.40 8.24 -4.03
N GLY A 111 -18.45 9.18 -4.07
CA GLY A 111 -17.49 9.44 -2.99
C GLY A 111 -16.42 8.36 -2.83
N PHE A 112 -16.16 7.53 -3.85
CA PHE A 112 -15.17 6.45 -3.73
C PHE A 112 -13.73 6.94 -3.89
N THR A 113 -13.56 8.07 -4.57
CA THR A 113 -12.27 8.73 -4.80
C THR A 113 -12.51 10.20 -5.08
N ASP A 114 -11.50 11.02 -4.82
CA ASP A 114 -11.43 12.44 -5.09
C ASP A 114 -10.38 12.77 -6.16
N ILE A 115 -9.72 11.76 -6.75
CA ILE A 115 -8.72 11.99 -7.80
C ILE A 115 -9.34 12.67 -9.02
N ASP A 116 -8.69 13.70 -9.55
CA ASP A 116 -9.08 14.31 -10.80
C ASP A 116 -8.48 13.58 -12.02
N ASN A 117 -8.92 14.00 -13.22
CA ASN A 117 -8.49 13.35 -14.45
C ASN A 117 -7.00 13.61 -14.75
N ASP A 118 -6.49 14.80 -14.42
CA ASP A 118 -5.12 15.18 -14.75
C ASP A 118 -4.14 14.48 -13.81
N LYS A 119 -4.47 14.36 -12.53
CA LYS A 119 -3.73 13.58 -11.55
C LYS A 119 -3.71 12.10 -11.91
N TYR A 120 -4.84 11.54 -12.32
CA TYR A 120 -4.87 10.16 -12.83
C TYR A 120 -3.96 9.99 -14.05
N LEU A 121 -4.02 10.92 -15.01
CA LEU A 121 -3.20 10.87 -16.21
C LEU A 121 -1.70 11.01 -15.88
N GLU A 122 -1.34 11.86 -14.92
CA GLU A 122 0.03 11.97 -14.41
C GLU A 122 0.51 10.63 -13.86
N LEU A 123 -0.27 10.00 -12.97
CA LEU A 123 0.08 8.71 -12.40
C LEU A 123 0.21 7.65 -13.48
N LYS A 124 -0.67 7.66 -14.49
CA LYS A 124 -0.68 6.70 -15.60
C LYS A 124 0.47 6.90 -16.57
N MET A 125 0.89 8.15 -16.80
CA MET A 125 2.05 8.50 -17.60
C MET A 125 3.35 8.02 -16.92
N LYS A 126 3.47 8.26 -15.61
CA LYS A 126 4.61 7.80 -14.81
C LYS A 126 4.62 6.29 -14.60
N ASN A 127 3.44 5.66 -14.55
CA ASN A 127 3.27 4.23 -14.30
C ASN A 127 2.33 3.61 -15.35
N PRO A 128 2.86 3.15 -16.51
CA PRO A 128 2.03 2.61 -17.58
C PRO A 128 1.15 1.42 -17.16
N SER A 129 1.61 0.62 -16.18
CA SER A 129 0.88 -0.54 -15.63
C SER A 129 -0.08 -0.18 -14.48
N LEU A 130 -0.37 1.10 -14.24
CA LEU A 130 -1.31 1.54 -13.20
C LEU A 130 -2.71 0.95 -13.43
N VAL A 131 -3.32 0.42 -12.36
CA VAL A 131 -4.66 -0.16 -12.35
C VAL A 131 -5.49 0.50 -11.25
N ALA A 132 -6.78 0.68 -11.51
CA ALA A 132 -7.75 1.08 -10.49
C ALA A 132 -8.28 -0.18 -9.78
N PHE A 133 -7.98 -0.30 -8.49
CA PHE A 133 -8.51 -1.30 -7.59
C PHE A 133 -9.76 -0.74 -6.92
N VAL A 134 -10.93 -1.18 -7.38
CA VAL A 134 -12.23 -0.68 -6.93
C VAL A 134 -12.80 -1.63 -5.89
N MET A 135 -13.06 -1.12 -4.69
CA MET A 135 -13.77 -1.84 -3.64
C MET A 135 -15.16 -1.25 -3.47
N GLU A 136 -16.17 -2.04 -3.76
CA GLU A 136 -17.55 -1.67 -3.47
C GLU A 136 -17.86 -1.88 -1.99
N ALA A 137 -18.65 -0.99 -1.41
CA ALA A 137 -19.19 -1.19 -0.08
C ALA A 137 -20.22 -2.33 -0.10
N SER A 138 -20.15 -3.19 0.90
CA SER A 138 -21.19 -4.17 1.20
C SER A 138 -22.52 -3.48 1.55
N PHE A 139 -23.61 -4.23 1.50
CA PHE A 139 -24.93 -3.70 1.83
C PHE A 139 -24.99 -3.12 3.26
N ASP A 140 -24.36 -3.80 4.23
CA ASP A 140 -24.30 -3.34 5.62
C ASP A 140 -23.47 -2.06 5.78
N GLU A 141 -22.37 -1.94 5.03
CA GLU A 141 -21.56 -0.71 4.95
C GLU A 141 -22.37 0.45 4.36
N ILE A 142 -23.15 0.21 3.30
CA ILE A 142 -24.02 1.23 2.71
C ILE A 142 -25.07 1.70 3.72
N GLN A 143 -25.68 0.80 4.48
CA GLN A 143 -26.66 1.16 5.52
C GLN A 143 -26.05 2.02 6.64
N THR A 144 -24.77 1.82 6.94
CA THR A 144 -24.03 2.60 7.94
C THR A 144 -23.38 3.87 7.37
N GLY A 145 -23.62 4.18 6.09
CA GLY A 145 -23.12 5.38 5.42
C GLY A 145 -21.66 5.27 4.97
N ILE A 146 -21.08 4.07 4.96
CA ILE A 146 -19.73 3.81 4.46
C ILE A 146 -19.81 3.61 2.94
N THR A 147 -19.05 4.41 2.20
CA THR A 147 -18.93 4.31 0.74
C THR A 147 -17.83 3.34 0.35
N GLY A 148 -17.85 2.90 -0.91
CA GLY A 148 -16.73 2.16 -1.50
C GLY A 148 -15.47 3.03 -1.59
N HIS A 149 -14.37 2.42 -2.02
CA HIS A 149 -13.07 3.08 -2.18
C HIS A 149 -12.40 2.66 -3.48
N VAL A 150 -11.71 3.59 -4.15
CA VAL A 150 -10.82 3.28 -5.27
C VAL A 150 -9.38 3.56 -4.89
N TYR A 151 -8.52 2.58 -5.11
CA TYR A 151 -7.07 2.71 -4.98
C TYR A 151 -6.41 2.60 -6.35
N PHE A 152 -5.46 3.46 -6.65
CA PHE A 152 -4.66 3.38 -7.87
C PHE A 152 -3.34 2.71 -7.53
N ILE A 153 -3.17 1.49 -8.03
CA ILE A 153 -2.06 0.61 -7.69
C ILE A 153 -1.18 0.33 -8.90
N LYS A 154 0.12 0.20 -8.67
CA LYS A 154 1.12 -0.21 -9.67
C LYS A 154 1.70 -1.58 -9.30
N PRO A 155 2.31 -2.32 -10.25
CA PRO A 155 3.12 -3.48 -9.87
C PRO A 155 4.34 -3.05 -9.05
N LEU A 156 4.86 -3.99 -8.28
CA LEU A 156 6.16 -3.91 -7.65
C LEU A 156 7.23 -4.21 -8.70
N TYR A 157 8.06 -3.21 -9.00
CA TYR A 157 9.13 -3.35 -9.98
C TYR A 157 10.35 -4.06 -9.37
N GLN A 158 11.23 -4.55 -10.26
CA GLN A 158 12.38 -5.36 -9.86
C GLN A 158 13.28 -4.66 -8.84
N ASP A 159 13.57 -3.37 -9.02
CA ASP A 159 14.47 -2.64 -8.14
C ASP A 159 13.84 -2.39 -6.76
N GLU A 160 12.53 -2.19 -6.70
CA GLU A 160 11.78 -2.06 -5.44
C GLU A 160 11.72 -3.41 -4.69
N TYR A 161 11.57 -4.52 -5.41
CA TYR A 161 11.63 -5.84 -4.81
C TYR A 161 13.04 -6.18 -4.30
N ARG A 162 14.10 -5.73 -5.00
CA ARG A 162 15.48 -5.83 -4.51
C ARG A 162 15.70 -5.00 -3.25
N GLU A 163 15.14 -3.79 -3.18
CA GLU A 163 15.14 -2.94 -1.98
C GLU A 163 14.52 -3.69 -0.79
N PHE A 164 13.36 -4.33 -0.99
CA PHE A 164 12.74 -5.16 0.04
C PHE A 164 13.66 -6.29 0.51
N LYS A 165 14.21 -7.07 -0.43
CA LYS A 165 15.10 -8.20 -0.11
C LYS A 165 16.35 -7.78 0.66
N ALA A 166 16.91 -6.62 0.34
CA ALA A 166 18.10 -6.10 1.02
C ALA A 166 17.79 -5.66 2.47
N ASN A 167 16.59 -5.13 2.72
CA ASN A 167 16.22 -4.57 4.01
C ASN A 167 15.61 -5.60 4.97
N TYR A 168 14.84 -6.57 4.45
CA TYR A 168 14.04 -7.50 5.27
C TYR A 168 14.40 -8.98 5.03
N GLY A 169 14.80 -9.36 3.82
CA GLY A 169 15.06 -10.75 3.44
C GLY A 169 13.96 -11.37 2.58
N ASP A 170 13.55 -12.60 2.89
CA ASP A 170 12.56 -13.32 2.08
C ASP A 170 11.11 -12.97 2.50
N GLU A 171 10.22 -12.81 1.53
CA GLU A 171 8.79 -12.55 1.76
C GLU A 171 8.11 -13.68 2.54
N GLN A 172 8.60 -14.92 2.42
CA GLN A 172 8.03 -16.05 3.17
C GLN A 172 8.36 -16.00 4.66
N GLN A 173 9.50 -15.39 5.00
CA GLN A 173 9.94 -15.23 6.39
C GLN A 173 9.35 -13.97 7.02
N PHE A 174 9.07 -12.95 6.21
CA PHE A 174 8.58 -11.64 6.64
C PHE A 174 7.32 -11.19 5.87
N PRO A 175 6.20 -11.93 6.00
CA PRO A 175 4.99 -11.67 5.21
C PRO A 175 4.30 -10.35 5.57
N ASN A 176 4.38 -9.92 6.84
CA ASN A 176 3.76 -8.67 7.29
C ASN A 176 4.56 -7.46 6.81
N GLU A 177 5.89 -7.52 6.90
CA GLU A 177 6.79 -6.49 6.40
C GLU A 177 6.66 -6.37 4.88
N PHE A 178 6.51 -7.49 4.17
CA PHE A 178 6.25 -7.48 2.74
C PHE A 178 4.92 -6.82 2.40
N LEU A 179 3.86 -7.12 3.15
CA LEU A 179 2.55 -6.49 2.97
C LEU A 179 2.63 -4.98 3.17
N ASP A 180 3.24 -4.52 4.28
CA ASP A 180 3.41 -3.11 4.58
C ASP A 180 4.24 -2.40 3.50
N PHE A 181 5.37 -2.99 3.11
CA PHE A 181 6.23 -2.46 2.06
C PHE A 181 5.48 -2.33 0.73
N THR A 182 4.74 -3.37 0.35
CA THR A 182 3.97 -3.41 -0.89
C THR A 182 2.88 -2.34 -0.89
N LEU A 183 2.12 -2.19 0.18
CA LEU A 183 1.07 -1.17 0.27
C LEU A 183 1.66 0.24 0.17
N LYS A 184 2.74 0.54 0.88
CA LYS A 184 3.39 1.88 0.84
C LYS A 184 3.99 2.21 -0.52
N LYS A 185 4.64 1.25 -1.18
CA LYS A 185 5.37 1.50 -2.44
C LYS A 185 4.49 1.44 -3.67
N CYS A 186 3.42 0.65 -3.64
CA CYS A 186 2.66 0.33 -4.84
C CYS A 186 1.26 0.95 -4.88
N VAL A 187 0.73 1.46 -3.76
CA VAL A 187 -0.49 2.26 -3.76
C VAL A 187 -0.12 3.73 -3.95
N LEU A 188 -0.46 4.28 -5.12
CA LEU A 188 -0.10 5.65 -5.49
C LEU A 188 -1.20 6.66 -5.15
N TYR A 189 -2.45 6.22 -5.00
CA TYR A 189 -3.56 7.08 -4.61
C TYR A 189 -4.73 6.30 -4.00
N PRO A 190 -5.33 6.76 -2.89
CA PRO A 190 -4.73 7.70 -1.96
C PRO A 190 -3.40 7.13 -1.43
N GLU A 191 -2.44 8.00 -1.14
CA GLU A 191 -1.18 7.57 -0.51
C GLU A 191 -1.50 7.01 0.88
N ILE A 192 -1.05 5.79 1.17
CA ILE A 192 -1.37 5.10 2.43
C ILE A 192 -0.24 5.30 3.43
N THR A 193 -0.57 5.89 4.57
CA THR A 193 0.30 6.09 5.72
C THR A 193 0.35 4.85 6.64
N ASP A 194 1.37 4.79 7.49
CA ASP A 194 1.53 3.73 8.51
C ASP A 194 0.32 3.59 9.44
N GLU A 195 -0.37 4.69 9.72
CA GLU A 195 -1.57 4.70 10.55
C GLU A 195 -2.78 4.14 9.82
N GLU A 196 -2.91 4.47 8.53
CA GLU A 196 -3.98 3.94 7.68
C GLU A 196 -3.81 2.45 7.45
N ILE A 197 -2.59 1.95 7.25
CA ILE A 197 -2.31 0.50 7.13
C ILE A 197 -2.82 -0.24 8.38
N LYS A 198 -2.57 0.30 9.58
CA LYS A 198 -3.03 -0.30 10.85
C LYS A 198 -4.55 -0.30 11.00
N ARG A 199 -5.24 0.67 10.39
CA ARG A 199 -6.70 0.78 10.41
C ARG A 199 -7.36 0.02 9.27
N LEU A 200 -6.60 -0.36 8.25
CA LEU A 200 -7.11 -0.99 7.06
C LEU A 200 -7.58 -2.42 7.40
N PRO A 201 -8.82 -2.79 7.07
CA PRO A 201 -9.30 -4.15 7.30
C PRO A 201 -8.39 -5.17 6.61
N ALA A 202 -8.05 -6.27 7.32
CA ALA A 202 -7.11 -7.27 6.84
C ALA A 202 -7.45 -7.81 5.44
N GLY A 203 -8.74 -8.07 5.18
CA GLY A 203 -9.19 -8.54 3.86
C GLY A 203 -8.87 -7.55 2.73
N ARG A 204 -9.01 -6.23 2.99
CA ARG A 204 -8.70 -5.18 2.01
C ARG A 204 -7.18 -5.11 1.76
N ALA A 205 -6.38 -5.16 2.82
CA ALA A 205 -4.92 -5.12 2.73
C ALA A 205 -4.36 -6.31 1.94
N ILE A 206 -4.84 -7.52 2.28
CA ILE A 206 -4.43 -8.76 1.63
C ILE A 206 -4.86 -8.78 0.15
N ALA A 207 -6.09 -8.36 -0.17
CA ALA A 207 -6.58 -8.33 -1.54
C ALA A 207 -5.78 -7.35 -2.42
N MET A 208 -5.46 -6.16 -1.91
CA MET A 208 -4.60 -5.21 -2.61
C MET A 208 -3.19 -5.78 -2.83
N CYS A 209 -2.56 -6.29 -1.76
CA CYS A 209 -1.23 -6.89 -1.85
C CYS A 209 -1.20 -8.05 -2.84
N HIS A 210 -2.18 -8.97 -2.80
CA HIS A 210 -2.29 -10.06 -3.75
C HIS A 210 -2.42 -9.56 -5.20
N THR A 211 -3.27 -8.55 -5.43
CA THR A 211 -3.44 -7.95 -6.76
C THR A 211 -2.13 -7.38 -7.27
N ILE A 212 -1.38 -6.67 -6.41
CA ILE A 212 -0.06 -6.14 -6.74
C ILE A 212 0.90 -7.29 -7.07
N LYS A 213 0.96 -8.36 -6.26
CA LYS A 213 1.82 -9.53 -6.53
C LYS A 213 1.52 -10.16 -7.90
N VAL A 214 0.24 -10.31 -8.25
CA VAL A 214 -0.19 -10.85 -9.56
C VAL A 214 0.25 -9.92 -10.69
N MET A 215 0.06 -8.60 -10.55
CA MET A 215 0.50 -7.61 -11.53
C MET A 215 2.03 -7.56 -11.68
N SER A 216 2.76 -7.96 -10.64
CA SER A 216 4.23 -7.98 -10.58
C SER A 216 4.82 -9.31 -11.05
N ASP A 217 3.99 -10.25 -11.48
CA ASP A 217 4.37 -11.60 -11.89
C ASP A 217 5.12 -12.42 -10.81
N LEU A 218 5.08 -11.99 -9.55
CA LEU A 218 5.74 -12.69 -8.44
C LEU A 218 5.11 -14.04 -8.11
N THR A 219 3.88 -14.27 -8.56
CA THR A 219 3.16 -15.54 -8.40
C THR A 219 3.28 -16.46 -9.62
N LYS A 220 3.85 -15.98 -10.73
CA LYS A 220 3.98 -16.78 -11.95
C LYS A 220 5.09 -17.81 -11.81
N LYS A 221 4.83 -19.02 -12.30
CA LYS A 221 5.85 -20.06 -12.49
C LYS A 221 6.33 -20.02 -13.94
N PHE A 222 7.63 -19.87 -14.14
CA PHE A 222 8.24 -19.89 -15.47
C PHE A 222 8.81 -21.28 -15.73
N GLN A 223 8.48 -21.85 -16.90
CA GLN A 223 9.12 -23.05 -17.42
C GLN A 223 10.05 -22.63 -18.55
N ILE A 224 11.32 -23.01 -18.45
CA ILE A 224 12.30 -22.81 -19.51
C ILE A 224 12.49 -24.17 -20.16
N ILE A 225 12.18 -24.25 -21.45
CA ILE A 225 12.35 -25.45 -22.26
C ILE A 225 13.39 -25.10 -23.31
N GLU A 226 14.41 -25.94 -23.45
CA GLU A 226 15.38 -25.85 -24.54
C GLU A 226 14.69 -26.29 -25.84
N VAL A 227 14.76 -25.45 -26.89
CA VAL A 227 14.16 -25.69 -28.21
C VAL A 227 15.25 -25.95 -29.23
#